data_AF-A0A6P2PDI2-F1
#
_entry.id   AF-A0A6P2PDI2-F1
#
_cell.length_a   1.000
_cell.length_b   1.000
_cell.length_c   1.000
_cell.angle_alpha   90.00
_cell.angle_beta   90.00
_cell.angle_gamma   90.00
#
_symmetry.space_group_name_H-M   'P 1'
#
loop_
_entity.id
_entity.type
_entity.pdbx_description
1 polymer ?
#
loop_
_entity_poly.entity_id
_entity_poly.type
_entity_poly.pdbx_seq_one_letter_code
_entity_poly.pdbx_strand_id
1 'polypeptide(L)'
;MENESDQMMVDEALEAETVEALRRLFANDATPDRTRPAERRESSTMIGEVTDTHHPDAMGLIRVKWTVQDDVTHERWLECVADVKPRIGDRVLLQSPANWPEYLIAGLLARKGHGEPVEPVVEPAMALSLEADKCVQIADASGCPLLQVRASSDGPVVTLLNRNVNIEVAGKLRLSAQTLELEGGRGGVDIRTEADTVVRSRYVRLN
;
A
#
# COMPACT_ATOMS: atom_id res chain seq x y z
N MET A 1 58.93 -69.59 5.97
CA MET A 1 58.82 -68.35 5.18
C MET A 1 57.60 -68.54 4.28
N GLU A 2 56.41 -68.60 4.87
CA GLU A 2 55.14 -68.94 4.18
C GLU A 2 53.93 -68.11 4.70
N ASN A 3 54.13 -67.14 5.61
CA ASN A 3 53.02 -66.39 6.22
C ASN A 3 52.79 -64.98 5.63
N GLU A 4 53.68 -64.44 4.80
CA GLU A 4 53.50 -63.08 4.23
C GLU A 4 52.67 -63.10 2.94
N SER A 5 52.70 -64.19 2.17
CA SER A 5 51.97 -64.29 0.90
C SER A 5 50.45 -64.49 1.09
N ASP A 6 50.05 -65.19 2.14
CA ASP A 6 48.63 -65.38 2.46
C ASP A 6 47.99 -64.12 3.06
N GLN A 7 48.74 -63.29 3.79
CA GLN A 7 48.24 -62.00 4.30
C GLN A 7 48.05 -60.97 3.18
N MET A 8 48.95 -60.95 2.19
CA MET A 8 48.86 -59.99 1.07
C MET A 8 47.66 -60.28 0.15
N MET A 9 47.29 -61.55 -0.05
CA MET A 9 46.14 -61.95 -0.87
C MET A 9 44.78 -61.69 -0.18
N VAL A 10 44.76 -61.69 1.16
CA VAL A 10 43.54 -61.39 1.95
C VAL A 10 43.27 -59.88 1.99
N ASP A 11 44.31 -59.04 2.06
CA ASP A 11 44.17 -57.58 1.99
C ASP A 11 43.72 -57.11 0.60
N GLU A 12 44.25 -57.68 -0.49
CA GLU A 12 43.80 -57.34 -1.86
C GLU A 12 42.32 -57.72 -2.11
N ALA A 13 41.87 -58.84 -1.55
CA ALA A 13 40.47 -59.26 -1.67
C ALA A 13 39.51 -58.35 -0.88
N LEU A 14 39.93 -57.89 0.32
CA LEU A 14 39.14 -56.99 1.15
C LEU A 14 39.09 -55.57 0.56
N GLU A 15 40.17 -55.10 -0.05
CA GLU A 15 40.20 -53.84 -0.78
C GLU A 15 39.30 -53.88 -2.02
N ALA A 16 39.30 -55.00 -2.77
CA ALA A 16 38.42 -55.18 -3.93
C ALA A 16 36.93 -55.15 -3.53
N GLU A 17 36.54 -55.84 -2.45
CA GLU A 17 35.17 -55.78 -1.94
C GLU A 17 34.78 -54.39 -1.44
N THR A 18 35.71 -53.67 -0.81
CA THR A 18 35.48 -52.31 -0.31
C THR A 18 35.31 -51.31 -1.46
N VAL A 19 36.13 -51.42 -2.51
CA VAL A 19 36.02 -50.61 -3.73
C VAL A 19 34.71 -50.91 -4.46
N GLU A 20 34.26 -52.15 -4.47
CA GLU A 20 32.98 -52.52 -5.09
C GLU A 20 31.78 -52.06 -4.27
N ALA A 21 31.87 -52.09 -2.94
CA ALA A 21 30.86 -51.50 -2.04
C ALA A 21 30.76 -49.97 -2.21
N LEU A 22 31.90 -49.27 -2.33
CA LEU A 22 31.94 -47.83 -2.65
C LEU A 22 31.38 -47.53 -4.04
N ARG A 23 31.69 -48.34 -5.05
CA ARG A 23 31.09 -48.20 -6.40
C ARG A 23 29.58 -48.40 -6.36
N ARG A 24 29.05 -49.31 -5.55
CA ARG A 24 27.59 -49.47 -5.37
C ARG A 24 26.95 -48.29 -4.64
N LEU A 25 27.65 -47.70 -3.67
CA LEU A 25 27.21 -46.49 -2.97
C LEU A 25 27.11 -45.29 -3.93
N PHE A 26 28.10 -45.11 -4.81
CA PHE A 26 28.10 -44.03 -5.81
C PHE A 26 27.27 -44.33 -7.08
N ALA A 27 26.99 -45.61 -7.39
CA ALA A 27 26.06 -45.98 -8.46
C ALA A 27 24.58 -45.82 -8.05
N ASN A 28 24.31 -45.83 -6.73
CA ASN A 28 22.99 -45.51 -6.17
C ASN A 28 22.73 -44.01 -6.01
N ASP A 29 23.73 -43.15 -6.27
CA ASP A 29 23.49 -41.76 -6.67
C ASP A 29 22.99 -41.75 -8.12
N ALA A 30 21.82 -42.37 -8.31
CA ALA A 30 20.96 -42.05 -9.43
C ALA A 30 20.71 -40.55 -9.35
N THR A 31 21.34 -39.83 -10.29
CA THR A 31 21.00 -38.47 -10.69
C THR A 31 19.54 -38.16 -10.36
N PRO A 32 19.23 -37.11 -9.57
CA PRO A 32 17.85 -36.77 -9.30
C PRO A 32 17.18 -36.57 -10.65
N ASP A 33 16.13 -37.36 -10.87
CA ASP A 33 15.30 -37.43 -12.06
C ASP A 33 15.06 -36.01 -12.60
N ARG A 34 15.88 -35.62 -13.58
CA ARG A 34 15.70 -34.36 -14.28
C ARG A 34 14.57 -34.58 -15.27
N THR A 35 13.47 -33.91 -14.96
CA THR A 35 12.40 -33.48 -15.87
C THR A 35 11.35 -34.53 -16.28
N ARG A 36 10.36 -34.75 -15.40
CA ARG A 36 9.01 -34.39 -15.84
C ARG A 36 8.99 -32.89 -16.10
N PRO A 37 8.41 -32.38 -17.20
CA PRO A 37 8.11 -30.95 -17.26
C PRO A 37 7.37 -30.65 -15.96
N ALA A 38 7.90 -29.75 -15.13
CA ALA A 38 7.09 -29.18 -14.07
C ALA A 38 5.86 -28.66 -14.81
N GLU A 39 4.72 -29.34 -14.63
CA GLU A 39 3.43 -28.78 -15.05
C GLU A 39 3.50 -27.35 -14.57
N ARG A 40 3.47 -26.42 -15.52
CA ARG A 40 3.63 -25.00 -15.25
C ARG A 40 2.59 -24.68 -14.20
N ARG A 41 2.98 -24.61 -12.92
CA ARG A 41 2.04 -24.38 -11.82
C ARG A 41 1.49 -23.01 -12.09
N GLU A 42 0.26 -22.97 -12.57
CA GLU A 42 -0.40 -21.72 -12.87
C GLU A 42 -0.48 -20.94 -11.56
N SER A 43 -0.06 -19.69 -11.61
CA SER A 43 -0.13 -18.80 -10.45
C SER A 43 -1.58 -18.71 -10.00
N SER A 44 -1.89 -19.31 -8.86
CA SER A 44 -3.23 -19.30 -8.29
C SER A 44 -3.29 -18.31 -7.14
N THR A 45 -4.48 -17.74 -6.95
CA THR A 45 -4.77 -16.84 -5.84
C THR A 45 -6.01 -17.35 -5.12
N MET A 46 -5.97 -17.42 -3.79
CA MET A 46 -7.05 -17.91 -2.95
C MET A 46 -7.25 -17.02 -1.72
N ILE A 47 -8.36 -17.23 -1.01
CA ILE A 47 -8.62 -16.60 0.28
C ILE A 47 -8.52 -17.65 1.38
N GLY A 48 -7.77 -17.34 2.43
CA GLY A 48 -7.66 -18.14 3.64
C GLY A 48 -8.12 -17.38 4.89
N GLU A 49 -8.25 -18.10 5.98
CA GLU A 49 -8.53 -17.58 7.32
C GLU A 49 -7.40 -17.93 8.27
N VAL A 50 -6.89 -16.95 9.00
CA VAL A 50 -5.82 -17.15 9.98
C VAL A 50 -6.38 -17.88 11.20
N THR A 51 -5.84 -19.06 11.49
CA THR A 51 -6.21 -19.86 12.66
C THR A 51 -5.25 -19.67 13.83
N ASP A 52 -3.98 -19.35 13.55
CA ASP A 52 -2.95 -19.11 14.57
C ASP A 52 -1.85 -18.18 14.04
N THR A 53 -1.24 -17.41 14.93
CA THR A 53 -0.12 -16.50 14.64
C THR A 53 1.15 -16.85 15.43
N HIS A 54 1.11 -17.90 16.26
CA HIS A 54 2.22 -18.31 17.12
C HIS A 54 2.68 -19.73 16.76
N HIS A 55 3.61 -19.83 15.82
CA HIS A 55 4.25 -21.11 15.54
C HIS A 55 5.14 -21.53 16.73
N PRO A 56 5.10 -22.79 17.18
CA PRO A 56 5.86 -23.26 18.35
C PRO A 56 7.38 -23.10 18.20
N ASP A 57 7.94 -23.42 17.02
CA ASP A 57 9.39 -23.47 16.82
C ASP A 57 9.97 -22.50 15.77
N ALA A 58 9.15 -21.78 14.99
CA ALA A 58 9.58 -21.00 13.83
C ALA A 58 8.89 -19.64 13.79
N MET A 59 9.57 -18.60 14.28
CA MET A 59 9.01 -17.25 14.34
C MET A 59 8.65 -16.70 12.95
N GLY A 60 7.46 -16.13 12.80
CA GLY A 60 7.01 -15.47 11.57
C GLY A 60 6.13 -16.32 10.65
N LEU A 61 5.95 -17.62 10.94
CA LEU A 61 4.96 -18.44 10.26
C LEU A 61 3.57 -18.23 10.83
N ILE A 62 2.57 -18.15 9.95
CA ILE A 62 1.17 -17.92 10.30
C ILE A 62 0.35 -19.13 9.84
N ARG A 63 -0.48 -19.68 10.73
CA ARG A 63 -1.32 -20.82 10.41
C ARG A 63 -2.58 -20.33 9.72
N VAL A 64 -2.83 -20.85 8.54
CA VAL A 64 -3.97 -20.45 7.70
C VAL A 64 -4.73 -21.68 7.25
N LYS A 65 -6.05 -21.58 7.31
CA LYS A 65 -7.01 -22.55 6.78
C LYS A 65 -7.66 -22.01 5.51
N TRP A 66 -7.77 -22.80 4.46
CA TRP A 66 -8.48 -22.43 3.23
C TRP A 66 -9.14 -23.65 2.57
N THR A 67 -10.12 -23.41 1.70
CA THR A 67 -10.85 -24.46 0.98
C THR A 67 -10.58 -24.33 -0.52
N VAL A 68 -10.34 -25.46 -1.19
CA VAL A 68 -10.16 -25.56 -2.65
C VAL A 68 -11.51 -25.93 -3.30
N GLN A 69 -11.65 -25.80 -4.62
CA GLN A 69 -12.90 -26.02 -5.38
C GLN A 69 -13.61 -27.37 -5.13
N ASP A 70 -12.91 -28.39 -4.61
CA ASP A 70 -13.47 -29.70 -4.27
C ASP A 70 -13.88 -29.86 -2.79
N ASP A 71 -14.09 -28.74 -2.08
CA ASP A 71 -14.39 -28.66 -0.64
C ASP A 71 -13.31 -29.26 0.29
N VAL A 72 -12.14 -29.57 -0.28
CA VAL A 72 -10.98 -30.01 0.48
C VAL A 72 -10.43 -28.82 1.24
N THR A 73 -10.49 -28.94 2.57
CA THR A 73 -9.92 -27.98 3.50
C THR A 73 -8.45 -28.29 3.72
N HIS A 74 -7.60 -27.31 3.49
CA HIS A 74 -6.19 -27.34 3.85
C HIS A 74 -5.93 -26.41 5.04
N GLU A 75 -5.00 -26.81 5.89
CA GLU A 75 -4.49 -25.98 6.97
C GLU A 75 -2.97 -26.13 7.02
N ARG A 76 -2.23 -25.02 6.90
CA ARG A 76 -0.76 -25.01 6.91
C ARG A 76 -0.21 -23.75 7.55
N TRP A 77 1.03 -23.85 8.02
CA TRP A 77 1.87 -22.72 8.40
C TRP A 77 2.49 -22.12 7.15
N LEU A 78 2.25 -20.85 6.88
CA LEU A 78 2.69 -20.16 5.67
C LEU A 78 3.54 -18.95 6.03
N GLU A 79 4.46 -18.62 5.13
CA GLU A 79 5.21 -17.37 5.19
C GLU A 79 4.32 -16.18 4.84
N CYS A 80 4.66 -15.03 5.42
CA CYS A 80 3.95 -13.78 5.24
C CYS A 80 4.90 -12.74 4.62
N VAL A 81 4.43 -12.06 3.56
CA VAL A 81 5.17 -10.93 3.00
C VAL A 81 5.40 -9.88 4.08
N ALA A 82 6.57 -9.24 4.03
CA ALA A 82 6.94 -8.18 4.96
C ALA A 82 5.82 -7.14 5.11
N ASP A 83 5.69 -6.61 6.33
CA ASP A 83 4.70 -5.58 6.73
C ASP A 83 3.22 -5.99 6.72
N VAL A 84 2.88 -7.19 6.24
CA VAL A 84 1.56 -7.79 6.47
C VAL A 84 1.53 -8.37 7.90
N LYS A 85 0.55 -7.95 8.71
CA LYS A 85 0.41 -8.36 10.12
C LYS A 85 -0.94 -9.02 10.40
N PRO A 86 -1.14 -10.28 9.97
CA PRO A 86 -2.41 -10.98 10.17
C PRO A 86 -2.67 -11.26 11.65
N ARG A 87 -3.95 -11.23 12.04
CA ARG A 87 -4.45 -11.66 13.34
C ARG A 87 -5.35 -12.87 13.18
N ILE A 88 -5.52 -13.64 14.26
CA ILE A 88 -6.47 -14.77 14.29
C ILE A 88 -7.86 -14.29 13.87
N GLY A 89 -8.47 -14.98 12.90
CA GLY A 89 -9.77 -14.65 12.32
C GLY A 89 -9.75 -13.59 11.21
N ASP A 90 -8.57 -13.11 10.79
CA ASP A 90 -8.42 -12.29 9.59
C ASP A 90 -8.55 -13.15 8.33
N ARG A 91 -9.11 -12.54 7.27
CA ARG A 91 -9.10 -13.11 5.93
C ARG A 91 -7.84 -12.63 5.21
N VAL A 92 -7.11 -13.57 4.61
CA VAL A 92 -5.83 -13.31 3.95
C VAL A 92 -5.87 -13.72 2.49
N LEU A 93 -5.11 -13.01 1.66
CA LEU A 93 -4.86 -13.36 0.27
C LEU A 93 -3.67 -14.33 0.21
N LEU A 94 -3.91 -15.52 -0.31
CA LEU A 94 -2.88 -16.54 -0.54
C LEU A 94 -2.46 -16.51 -2.01
N GLN A 95 -1.16 -16.48 -2.27
CA GLN A 95 -0.60 -16.56 -3.62
C GLN A 95 0.33 -17.76 -3.73
N SER A 96 0.28 -18.47 -4.86
CA SER A 96 1.25 -19.50 -5.22
C SER A 96 2.05 -19.01 -6.44
N PRO A 97 3.16 -18.27 -6.24
CA PRO A 97 4.05 -17.91 -7.34
C PRO A 97 4.56 -19.16 -8.07
N ALA A 98 4.67 -19.09 -9.39
CA ALA A 98 5.08 -20.25 -10.19
C ALA A 98 6.49 -20.77 -9.87
N ASN A 99 7.34 -19.92 -9.30
CA ASN A 99 8.72 -20.22 -8.89
C ASN A 99 8.87 -20.51 -7.39
N TRP A 100 7.77 -20.64 -6.64
CA TRP A 100 7.78 -20.89 -5.20
C TRP A 100 7.02 -22.19 -4.86
N PRO A 101 7.51 -23.00 -3.91
CA PRO A 101 6.94 -24.33 -3.68
C PRO A 101 5.61 -24.33 -2.92
N GLU A 102 5.35 -23.28 -2.12
CA GLU A 102 4.21 -23.19 -1.20
C GLU A 102 3.35 -21.94 -1.45
N TYR A 103 2.22 -21.83 -0.77
CA TYR A 103 1.48 -20.58 -0.72
C TYR A 103 2.17 -19.58 0.22
N LEU A 104 2.03 -18.30 -0.08
CA LEU A 104 2.43 -17.21 0.80
C LEU A 104 1.27 -16.27 1.06
N ILE A 105 1.28 -15.63 2.24
CA ILE A 105 0.32 -14.60 2.61
C ILE A 105 0.78 -13.28 1.99
N ALA A 106 0.07 -12.82 0.97
CA ALA A 106 0.40 -11.62 0.20
C ALA A 106 -0.30 -10.35 0.70
N GLY A 107 -1.36 -10.50 1.51
CA GLY A 107 -2.10 -9.35 2.02
C GLY A 107 -3.30 -9.73 2.88
N LEU A 108 -3.89 -8.71 3.51
CA LEU A 108 -5.10 -8.82 4.32
C LEU A 108 -6.31 -8.36 3.49
N LEU A 109 -7.39 -9.13 3.56
CA LEU A 109 -8.67 -8.74 2.97
C LEU A 109 -9.49 -8.02 4.05
N ALA A 110 -9.65 -6.71 3.89
CA ALA A 110 -10.51 -5.92 4.76
C ALA A 110 -11.95 -6.47 4.75
N ARG A 111 -12.55 -6.58 5.93
CA ARG A 111 -13.96 -6.98 6.05
C ARG A 111 -14.82 -5.92 5.38
N LYS A 112 -15.82 -6.35 4.60
CA LYS A 112 -16.77 -5.43 3.96
C LYS A 112 -17.39 -4.50 5.03
N GLY A 113 -17.22 -3.19 4.86
CA GLY A 113 -17.70 -2.17 5.81
C GLY A 113 -16.73 -1.80 6.93
N HIS A 114 -15.50 -2.33 6.95
CA HIS A 114 -14.44 -1.93 7.87
C HIS A 114 -13.24 -1.34 7.10
N GLY A 115 -12.86 -0.13 7.45
CA GLY A 115 -11.76 0.63 6.86
C GLY A 115 -12.02 2.12 7.01
N GLU A 116 -10.98 2.93 7.10
CA GLU A 116 -11.14 4.38 6.95
C GLU A 116 -11.66 4.66 5.52
N PRO A 117 -12.65 5.54 5.34
CA PRO A 117 -13.04 5.98 4.02
C PRO A 117 -11.80 6.51 3.29
N VAL A 118 -11.41 5.86 2.19
CA VAL A 118 -10.40 6.41 1.30
C VAL A 118 -11.05 7.63 0.65
N GLU A 119 -10.66 8.82 1.08
CA GLU A 119 -11.07 10.04 0.38
C GLU A 119 -10.57 9.91 -1.06
N PRO A 120 -11.46 10.03 -2.07
CA PRO A 120 -11.05 9.95 -3.45
C PRO A 120 -10.04 11.07 -3.71
N VAL A 121 -8.88 10.71 -4.25
CA VAL A 121 -7.90 11.68 -4.72
C VAL A 121 -8.55 12.48 -5.85
N VAL A 122 -8.88 13.74 -5.57
CA VAL A 122 -9.46 14.64 -6.57
C VAL A 122 -8.32 15.18 -7.42
N GLU A 123 -8.12 14.60 -8.60
CA GLU A 123 -7.19 15.14 -9.59
C GLU A 123 -7.82 16.32 -10.34
N PRO A 124 -7.09 17.43 -10.57
CA PRO A 124 -7.60 18.56 -11.32
C PRO A 124 -7.76 18.18 -12.80
N ALA A 125 -8.95 18.36 -13.36
CA ALA A 125 -9.21 18.12 -14.79
C ALA A 125 -8.38 19.01 -15.74
N MET A 126 -7.82 20.11 -15.21
CA MET A 126 -6.89 21.00 -15.91
C MET A 126 -6.02 21.72 -14.88
N ALA A 127 -4.70 21.81 -15.13
CA ALA A 127 -3.75 22.52 -14.28
C ALA A 127 -2.93 23.52 -15.11
N LEU A 128 -2.75 24.73 -14.59
CA LEU A 128 -1.90 25.77 -15.17
C LEU A 128 -0.78 26.09 -14.16
N SER A 129 0.47 25.94 -14.57
CA SER A 129 1.64 26.30 -13.74
C SER A 129 2.06 27.74 -14.00
N LEU A 130 2.10 28.56 -12.94
CA LEU A 130 2.61 29.92 -12.99
C LEU A 130 4.10 29.94 -12.62
N GLU A 131 4.89 30.72 -13.37
CA GLU A 131 6.24 31.12 -12.94
C GLU A 131 6.14 32.12 -11.77
N ALA A 132 7.23 32.26 -11.01
CA ALA A 132 7.25 33.02 -9.74
C ALA A 132 6.84 34.51 -9.89
N ASP A 133 7.00 35.08 -11.08
CA ASP A 133 6.71 36.47 -11.42
C ASP A 133 5.46 36.63 -12.32
N LYS A 134 4.73 35.53 -12.57
CA LYS A 134 3.55 35.52 -13.43
C LYS A 134 2.25 35.42 -12.63
N CYS A 135 1.17 35.90 -13.26
CA CYS A 135 -0.18 35.81 -12.71
C CYS A 135 -1.17 35.37 -13.79
N VAL A 136 -2.29 34.78 -13.36
CA VAL A 136 -3.49 34.65 -14.20
C VAL A 136 -4.32 35.91 -14.01
N GLN A 137 -4.72 36.54 -15.10
CA GLN A 137 -5.58 37.72 -15.07
C GLN A 137 -6.80 37.53 -15.97
N ILE A 138 -7.97 37.89 -15.44
CA ILE A 138 -9.21 38.02 -16.20
C ILE A 138 -9.46 39.50 -16.40
N ALA A 139 -9.71 39.91 -17.64
CA ALA A 139 -10.04 41.26 -18.04
C ALA A 139 -11.42 41.32 -18.70
N ASP A 140 -12.04 42.49 -18.71
CA ASP A 140 -13.26 42.75 -19.47
C ASP A 140 -12.99 42.85 -20.98
N ALA A 141 -14.05 43.05 -21.77
CA ALA A 141 -13.96 43.18 -23.22
C ALA A 141 -13.15 44.40 -23.70
N SER A 142 -12.93 45.38 -22.82
CA SER A 142 -12.12 46.57 -23.08
C SER A 142 -10.66 46.39 -22.63
N GLY A 143 -10.31 45.24 -22.05
CA GLY A 143 -8.98 44.94 -21.53
C GLY A 143 -8.74 45.45 -20.10
N CYS A 144 -9.76 45.95 -19.39
CA CYS A 144 -9.61 46.37 -18.01
C CYS A 144 -9.57 45.15 -17.08
N PRO A 145 -8.59 45.04 -16.17
CA PRO A 145 -8.48 43.89 -15.28
C PRO A 145 -9.62 43.82 -14.26
N LEU A 146 -10.16 42.61 -14.06
CA LEU A 146 -11.24 42.33 -13.11
C LEU A 146 -10.78 41.45 -11.95
N LEU A 147 -10.00 40.40 -12.24
CA LEU A 147 -9.52 39.42 -11.28
C LEU A 147 -8.08 39.05 -11.60
N GLN A 148 -7.25 38.87 -10.59
CA GLN A 148 -5.90 38.36 -10.72
C GLN A 148 -5.61 37.30 -9.67
N VAL A 149 -4.95 36.22 -10.08
CA VAL A 149 -4.42 35.18 -9.20
C VAL A 149 -2.91 35.13 -9.38
N ARG A 150 -2.15 35.29 -8.30
CA ARG A 150 -0.69 35.21 -8.32
C ARG A 150 -0.16 34.36 -7.17
N ALA A 151 1.01 33.75 -7.40
CA ALA A 151 1.81 33.23 -6.30
C ALA A 151 2.50 34.39 -5.56
N SER A 152 2.68 34.25 -4.25
CA SER A 152 3.51 35.13 -3.44
C SER A 152 4.25 34.31 -2.38
N SER A 153 5.26 34.91 -1.73
CA SER A 153 6.01 34.27 -0.64
C SER A 153 5.13 33.85 0.53
N ASP A 154 4.03 34.58 0.76
CA ASP A 154 3.09 34.34 1.86
C ASP A 154 1.91 33.45 1.44
N GLY A 155 1.93 32.93 0.20
CA GLY A 155 0.90 32.06 -0.36
C GLY A 155 0.18 32.65 -1.58
N PRO A 156 -0.84 31.97 -2.11
CA PRO A 156 -1.60 32.44 -3.26
C PRO A 156 -2.43 33.66 -2.90
N VAL A 157 -2.44 34.66 -3.78
CA VAL A 157 -3.22 35.90 -3.61
C VAL A 157 -4.22 36.02 -4.76
N VAL A 158 -5.49 36.19 -4.39
CA VAL A 158 -6.59 36.49 -5.32
C VAL A 158 -7.00 37.95 -5.12
N THR A 159 -6.83 38.76 -6.16
CA THR A 159 -7.10 40.20 -6.13
C THR A 159 -8.22 40.57 -7.09
N LEU A 160 -9.24 41.28 -6.61
CA LEU A 160 -10.31 41.85 -7.43
C LEU A 160 -9.90 43.29 -7.81
N LEU A 161 -9.63 43.53 -9.09
CA LEU A 161 -8.81 44.65 -9.60
C LEU A 161 -9.60 45.88 -10.09
N ASN A 162 -10.81 46.10 -9.59
CA ASN A 162 -11.63 47.26 -9.98
C ASN A 162 -12.23 47.98 -8.76
N ARG A 163 -12.73 49.20 -8.96
CA ARG A 163 -13.47 49.96 -7.95
C ARG A 163 -14.86 49.33 -7.79
N ASN A 164 -15.32 49.22 -6.54
CA ASN A 164 -16.63 48.69 -6.16
C ASN A 164 -16.82 47.22 -6.60
N VAL A 165 -16.37 46.31 -5.75
CA VAL A 165 -16.45 44.87 -6.01
C VAL A 165 -17.63 44.27 -5.26
N ASN A 166 -18.43 43.47 -5.96
CA ASN A 166 -19.54 42.70 -5.38
C ASN A 166 -19.26 41.20 -5.46
N ILE A 167 -19.59 40.47 -4.40
CA ILE A 167 -19.62 39.01 -4.39
C ILE A 167 -21.07 38.58 -4.22
N GLU A 168 -21.72 38.21 -5.32
CA GLU A 168 -23.12 37.81 -5.35
C GLU A 168 -23.23 36.29 -5.45
N VAL A 169 -24.03 35.69 -4.56
CA VAL A 169 -24.31 34.25 -4.55
C VAL A 169 -25.80 34.01 -4.45
N ALA A 170 -26.32 33.06 -5.23
CA ALA A 170 -27.75 32.70 -5.19
C ALA A 170 -28.12 31.91 -3.94
N GLY A 171 -27.14 31.27 -3.29
CA GLY A 171 -27.34 30.41 -2.13
C GLY A 171 -26.51 30.88 -0.94
N LYS A 172 -25.59 30.02 -0.49
CA LYS A 172 -24.80 30.24 0.71
C LYS A 172 -23.35 30.57 0.40
N LEU A 173 -22.88 31.72 0.87
CA LEU A 173 -21.45 32.04 0.94
C LEU A 173 -20.89 31.52 2.28
N ARG A 174 -19.79 30.77 2.24
CA ARG A 174 -19.02 30.35 3.43
C ARG A 174 -17.56 30.77 3.23
N LEU A 175 -17.04 31.50 4.21
CA LEU A 175 -15.62 31.81 4.35
C LEU A 175 -15.08 30.98 5.52
N SER A 176 -13.92 30.37 5.38
CA SER A 176 -13.33 29.49 6.41
C SER A 176 -11.82 29.62 6.38
N ALA A 177 -11.24 29.95 7.53
CA ALA A 177 -9.82 30.13 7.73
C ALA A 177 -9.50 29.98 9.22
N GLN A 178 -8.22 29.80 9.57
CA GLN A 178 -7.79 29.87 10.97
C GLN A 178 -8.04 31.27 11.56
N THR A 179 -7.77 32.30 10.75
CA THR A 179 -8.03 33.71 11.07
C THR A 179 -8.74 34.36 9.89
N LEU A 180 -9.80 35.11 10.15
CA LEU A 180 -10.50 35.92 9.15
C LEU A 180 -10.41 37.40 9.57
N GLU A 181 -9.81 38.23 8.72
CA GLU A 181 -9.66 39.67 8.94
C GLU A 181 -10.53 40.43 7.94
N LEU A 182 -11.29 41.40 8.43
CA LEU A 182 -12.11 42.31 7.62
C LEU A 182 -11.73 43.74 8.00
N GLU A 183 -11.02 44.41 7.09
CA GLU A 183 -10.59 45.79 7.29
C GLU A 183 -11.35 46.72 6.33
N GLY A 184 -12.10 47.64 6.92
CA GLY A 184 -12.63 48.79 6.22
C GLY A 184 -11.69 49.96 6.45
N GLY A 185 -11.22 50.61 5.38
CA GLY A 185 -10.38 51.80 5.49
C GLY A 185 -11.14 52.99 6.11
N ARG A 186 -11.03 54.18 5.52
CA ARG A 186 -11.73 55.37 6.07
C ARG A 186 -13.26 55.23 6.17
N GLY A 187 -13.86 54.33 5.39
CA GLY A 187 -15.30 54.07 5.40
C GLY A 187 -15.77 53.07 6.46
N GLY A 188 -14.87 52.35 7.13
CA GLY A 188 -15.23 51.28 8.06
C GLY A 188 -15.87 50.06 7.40
N VAL A 189 -16.45 49.19 8.22
CA VAL A 189 -17.13 47.95 7.81
C VAL A 189 -18.60 48.06 8.17
N ASP A 190 -19.48 47.79 7.20
CA ASP A 190 -20.94 47.78 7.37
C ASP A 190 -21.47 46.37 7.09
N ILE A 191 -22.20 45.79 8.05
CA ILE A 191 -22.79 44.46 7.96
C ILE A 191 -24.30 44.61 8.06
N ARG A 192 -25.00 44.28 6.97
CA ARG A 192 -26.47 44.37 6.87
C ARG A 192 -27.07 43.02 6.52
N THR A 193 -28.24 42.76 7.09
CA THR A 193 -29.05 41.57 6.84
C THR A 193 -30.53 41.96 6.91
N GLU A 194 -31.37 41.32 6.11
CA GLU A 194 -32.82 41.47 6.20
C GLU A 194 -33.43 40.69 7.38
N ALA A 195 -32.75 39.61 7.79
CA ALA A 195 -33.13 38.75 8.89
C ALA A 195 -32.11 38.82 10.04
N ASP A 196 -32.12 37.86 10.96
CA ASP A 196 -31.25 37.87 12.13
C ASP A 196 -29.75 37.70 11.79
N THR A 197 -28.90 38.43 12.52
CA THR A 197 -27.45 38.17 12.57
C THR A 197 -27.11 37.40 13.85
N VAL A 198 -26.31 36.36 13.71
CA VAL A 198 -25.80 35.59 14.86
C VAL A 198 -24.27 35.62 14.84
N VAL A 199 -23.68 36.25 15.87
CA VAL A 199 -22.23 36.22 16.11
C VAL A 199 -21.94 35.26 17.26
N ARG A 200 -21.21 34.18 16.97
CA ARG A 200 -20.79 33.20 17.99
C ARG A 200 -19.29 33.31 18.19
N SER A 201 -18.91 33.76 19.37
CA SER A 201 -17.52 33.81 19.79
C SER A 201 -17.44 33.56 21.28
N ARG A 202 -16.28 33.08 21.74
CA ARG A 202 -15.97 33.05 23.17
C ARG A 202 -15.88 34.48 23.74
N TYR A 203 -15.40 35.43 22.93
CA TYR A 203 -15.27 36.83 23.31
C TYR A 203 -15.67 37.74 22.14
N VAL A 204 -16.50 38.73 22.43
CA VAL A 204 -16.85 39.79 21.48
C VAL A 204 -16.44 41.11 22.13
N ARG A 205 -15.61 41.88 21.42
CA ARG A 205 -15.20 43.22 21.83
C ARG A 205 -15.75 44.22 20.81
N LEU A 206 -16.53 45.18 21.29
CA LEU A 206 -16.99 46.33 20.53
C LEU A 206 -16.25 47.54 21.11
N ASN A 207 -15.61 48.31 20.24
CA ASN A 207 -14.94 49.56 20.62
C ASN A 207 -15.74 50.74 20.08
#